data_AF-A0A9E5QVY1-F1
#
_entry.id   AF-A0A9E5QVY1-F1
#
_cell.length_a   1.000
_cell.length_b   1.000
_cell.length_c   1.000
_cell.angle_alpha   90.00
_cell.angle_beta   90.00
_cell.angle_gamma   90.00
#
_symmetry.space_group_name_H-M   'P 1'
#
loop_
_entity.id
_entity.type
_entity.pdbx_description
1 polymer ?
#
loop_
_entity_poly.entity_id
_entity_poly.type
_entity_poly.pdbx_seq_one_letter_code
_entity_poly.pdbx_strand_id
1 'polypeptide(L)'
;MVNVRFLPDNIVVTAEPGEPLLKVARRAGQSIPTGCLRGSCHACVVESDCWGTICACITAVPIMIFASNSGMTRRGEPRIR
;
A
#
# COMPACT_ATOMS: atom_id res chain seq x y z
N MET A 1 10.63 8.50 10.00
CA MET A 1 10.04 9.34 8.95
C MET A 1 10.35 8.80 7.55
N VAL A 2 9.31 8.53 6.74
CA VAL A 2 9.39 8.08 5.33
C VAL A 2 8.37 8.84 4.46
N ASN A 3 8.64 9.00 3.17
CA ASN A 3 7.72 9.69 2.25
C ASN A 3 6.82 8.70 1.51
N VAL A 4 5.52 8.93 1.57
CA VAL A 4 4.50 8.18 0.83
C VAL A 4 3.95 9.07 -0.28
N ARG A 5 4.02 8.60 -1.53
CA ARG A 5 3.52 9.30 -2.70
C ARG A 5 2.24 8.62 -3.19
N PHE A 6 1.15 9.38 -3.26
CA PHE A 6 -0.13 8.94 -3.81
C PHE A 6 -0.25 9.42 -5.26
N LEU A 7 -0.55 8.48 -6.15
CA LEU A 7 -0.79 8.72 -7.58
C LEU A 7 -2.29 8.55 -7.88
N PRO A 8 -2.83 9.19 -8.95
CA PRO A 8 -2.14 10.01 -9.95
C PRO A 8 -1.89 11.46 -9.54
N ASP A 9 -2.50 11.92 -8.44
CA ASP A 9 -2.48 13.32 -8.00
C ASP A 9 -1.11 13.84 -7.55
N ASN A 10 -0.12 12.95 -7.50
CA ASN A 10 1.26 13.27 -7.17
C ASN A 10 1.44 13.90 -5.77
N ILE A 11 0.59 13.51 -4.82
CA ILE A 11 0.63 14.05 -3.45
C ILE A 11 1.66 13.27 -2.65
N VAL A 12 2.63 13.98 -2.06
CA VAL A 12 3.62 13.40 -1.16
C VAL A 12 3.31 13.80 0.27
N VAL A 13 3.15 12.83 1.14
CA VAL A 13 2.97 13.03 2.58
C VAL A 13 4.04 12.28 3.33
N THR A 14 4.55 12.89 4.39
CA THR A 14 5.50 12.21 5.24
C THR A 14 4.80 11.45 6.36
N ALA A 15 5.20 10.21 6.59
CA ALA A 15 4.61 9.30 7.55
C ALA A 15 5.68 8.64 8.42
N GLU A 16 5.26 8.13 9.58
CA GLU A 16 6.15 7.33 10.42
C GLU A 16 6.04 5.83 10.08
N PRO A 17 7.16 5.09 10.12
CA PRO A 17 7.13 3.63 10.11
C PRO A 17 6.10 3.07 11.10
N GLY A 18 5.28 2.13 10.64
CA GLY A 18 4.20 1.54 11.44
C GLY A 18 2.90 2.36 11.48
N GLU A 19 2.86 3.57 10.91
CA GLU A 19 1.60 4.33 10.82
C GLU A 19 0.60 3.63 9.86
N PRO A 20 -0.71 3.54 10.18
CA PRO A 20 -1.69 2.91 9.28
C PRO A 20 -1.82 3.65 7.95
N LEU A 21 -1.78 2.94 6.81
CA LEU A 21 -1.86 3.57 5.49
C LEU A 21 -3.15 4.37 5.27
N LEU A 22 -4.29 3.90 5.78
CA LEU A 22 -5.55 4.65 5.71
C LEU A 22 -5.46 6.02 6.39
N LYS A 23 -4.74 6.10 7.52
CA LYS A 23 -4.57 7.36 8.27
C LYS A 23 -3.70 8.32 7.47
N VAL A 24 -2.64 7.80 6.85
CA VAL A 24 -1.72 8.56 5.99
C VAL A 24 -2.44 9.06 4.74
N ALA A 25 -3.21 8.21 4.07
CA ALA A 25 -4.02 8.59 2.89
C ALA A 25 -5.00 9.72 3.22
N ARG A 26 -5.75 9.59 4.33
CA ARG A 26 -6.69 10.63 4.75
C ARG A 26 -6.01 11.97 5.03
N ARG A 27 -4.81 11.96 5.63
CA ARG A 27 -4.00 13.17 5.83
C ARG A 27 -3.53 13.79 4.50
N ALA A 28 -3.28 12.96 3.50
CA ALA A 28 -2.97 13.39 2.14
C ALA A 28 -4.20 13.87 1.34
N GLY A 29 -5.40 13.90 1.95
CA GLY A 29 -6.64 14.22 1.25
C GLY A 29 -7.16 13.10 0.34
N GLN A 30 -6.55 11.92 0.41
CA GLN A 30 -6.91 10.75 -0.38
C GLN A 30 -7.88 9.86 0.40
N SER A 31 -8.94 9.41 -0.26
CA SER A 31 -9.92 8.51 0.33
C SER A 31 -9.80 7.13 -0.29
N ILE A 32 -9.34 6.16 0.50
CA ILE A 32 -9.33 4.75 0.09
C ILE A 32 -10.66 4.14 0.52
N PRO A 33 -11.44 3.55 -0.39
CA PRO A 33 -12.69 2.90 -0.02
C PRO A 33 -12.46 1.82 1.04
N THR A 34 -13.36 1.77 2.03
CA THR A 34 -13.27 0.80 3.11
C THR A 34 -14.62 0.14 3.35
N GLY A 35 -14.58 -1.10 3.88
CA GLY A 35 -15.77 -1.84 4.28
C GLY A 35 -15.51 -2.55 5.61
N CYS A 36 -14.89 -3.73 5.55
CA CYS A 36 -14.75 -4.60 6.73
C CYS A 36 -13.64 -4.24 7.72
N LEU A 37 -12.68 -3.38 7.34
CA LEU A 37 -11.49 -2.99 8.14
C LEU A 37 -10.63 -4.16 8.68
N ARG A 38 -10.76 -5.35 8.07
CA ARG A 38 -10.03 -6.57 8.44
C ARG A 38 -9.45 -7.32 7.23
N GLY A 39 -9.29 -6.63 6.09
CA GLY A 39 -8.76 -7.19 4.84
C GLY A 39 -9.71 -8.12 4.06
N SER A 40 -10.75 -8.69 4.67
CA SER A 40 -11.59 -9.71 4.01
C SER A 40 -12.46 -9.23 2.83
N CYS A 41 -12.85 -7.96 2.78
CA CYS A 41 -13.77 -7.45 1.75
C CYS A 41 -13.08 -6.90 0.51
N HIS A 42 -11.75 -6.74 0.53
CA HIS A 42 -10.94 -6.22 -0.58
C HIS A 42 -11.33 -4.82 -1.12
N ALA A 43 -12.25 -4.11 -0.48
CA ALA A 43 -12.61 -2.73 -0.84
C ALA A 43 -11.43 -1.76 -0.67
N CYS A 44 -10.49 -2.08 0.23
CA CYS A 44 -9.34 -1.23 0.57
C CYS A 44 -8.07 -1.58 -0.22
N VAL A 45 -8.21 -2.30 -1.34
CA VAL A 45 -7.06 -2.76 -2.14
C VAL A 45 -6.42 -1.59 -2.89
N VAL A 46 -5.08 -1.51 -2.81
CA VAL A 46 -4.26 -0.53 -3.53
C VAL A 46 -3.03 -1.22 -4.09
N GLU A 47 -2.49 -0.68 -5.17
CA GLU A 47 -1.21 -1.12 -5.74
C GLU A 47 -0.08 -0.26 -5.17
N SER A 48 1.00 -0.91 -4.73
CA SER A 48 2.20 -0.27 -4.20
C SER A 48 3.43 -0.76 -4.96
N ASP A 49 4.32 0.17 -5.32
CA ASP A 49 5.59 -0.16 -5.97
C ASP A 49 6.47 -1.10 -5.12
N CYS A 50 6.34 -1.05 -3.80
CA CYS A 50 7.19 -1.82 -2.88
C CYS A 50 6.66 -3.23 -2.59
N TRP A 51 5.33 -3.41 -2.57
CA TRP A 51 4.69 -4.63 -2.06
C TRP A 51 3.65 -5.23 -3.02
N GLY A 52 3.50 -4.66 -4.21
CA GLY A 52 2.43 -5.03 -5.12
C GLY A 52 1.06 -4.68 -4.57
N THR A 53 0.08 -5.53 -4.82
CA THR A 53 -1.31 -5.33 -4.41
C THR A 53 -1.50 -5.65 -2.92
N ILE A 54 -1.88 -4.66 -2.13
CA ILE A 54 -2.07 -4.78 -0.68
C ILE A 54 -3.45 -4.28 -0.24
N CYS A 55 -3.90 -4.71 0.95
CA CYS A 55 -5.09 -4.17 1.60
C CYS A 55 -4.71 -3.02 2.55
N ALA A 56 -4.90 -1.77 2.12
CA ALA A 56 -4.50 -0.58 2.88
C ALA A 56 -5.08 -0.53 4.31
N CYS A 57 -6.25 -1.14 4.53
CA CYS A 57 -6.92 -1.16 5.82
C CYS A 57 -6.24 -2.02 6.91
N ILE A 58 -5.34 -2.92 6.53
CA ILE A 58 -4.56 -3.75 7.46
C ILE A 58 -3.05 -3.61 7.24
N THR A 59 -2.62 -2.67 6.40
CA THR A 59 -1.22 -2.44 6.10
C THR A 59 -0.75 -1.12 6.71
N ALA A 60 0.38 -1.20 7.40
CA ALA A 60 1.09 -0.05 7.92
C ALA A 60 2.21 0.40 6.97
N VAL A 61 2.62 1.65 7.10
CA VAL A 61 3.81 2.22 6.46
C VAL A 61 5.04 1.36 6.83
N PRO A 62 5.95 1.08 5.87
CA PRO A 62 7.04 0.15 6.10
C PRO A 62 7.89 0.59 7.28
N ILE A 63 8.14 -0.34 8.20
CA ILE A 63 9.35 -0.31 9.02
C ILE A 63 10.46 -0.80 8.10
N MET A 64 11.60 -0.14 8.10
CA MET A 64 12.70 -0.38 7.16
C MET A 64 13.34 -1.77 7.34
N ILE A 65 12.59 -2.84 7.08
CA ILE A 65 13.01 -4.22 7.09
C ILE A 65 12.87 -4.71 5.65
N PHE A 66 13.91 -4.48 4.86
CA PHE A 66 14.11 -5.25 3.63
C PHE A 66 14.70 -6.61 4.02
N ALA A 67 13.86 -7.55 4.45
CA ALA A 67 14.27 -8.94 4.54
C ALA A 67 14.11 -9.60 3.16
N SER A 68 15.06 -9.31 2.27
CA SER A 68 15.16 -9.96 0.97
C SER A 68 15.84 -11.32 1.14
N ASN A 69 15.09 -12.39 1.38
CA ASN A 69 15.55 -13.73 1.00
C ASN A 69 15.11 -13.94 -0.45
N SER A 70 16.07 -13.82 -1.37
CA SER A 70 15.89 -14.03 -2.81
C SER A 70 15.08 -15.29 -3.10
N GLY A 71 13.83 -15.12 -3.54
CA GLY A 71 12.95 -16.25 -3.83
C GLY A 71 11.51 -15.89 -4.19
N MET A 72 11.24 -14.83 -4.94
CA MET A 72 9.98 -14.72 -5.71
C MET A 72 10.17 -13.76 -6.88
N THR A 73 10.15 -14.32 -8.08
CA THR A 73 10.46 -13.69 -9.37
C THR A 73 9.44 -12.62 -9.76
N ARG A 74 9.94 -11.52 -10.34
CA ARG A 74 9.13 -10.48 -10.98
C ARG A 74 8.51 -10.97 -12.29
N ARG A 75 7.48 -10.21 -12.68
CA ARG A 75 6.96 -9.90 -14.02
C ARG A 75 5.74 -10.70 -14.45
N GLY A 76 4.74 -9.94 -14.89
CA GLY A 76 3.48 -10.44 -15.39
C GLY A 76 3.64 -11.36 -16.59
N GLU A 77 2.62 -12.18 -16.76
CA GLU A 77 2.38 -12.95 -17.97
C GLU A 77 0.86 -12.92 -18.24
N PRO A 78 0.45 -12.92 -19.51
CA PRO A 78 -0.82 -12.40 -19.97
C PRO A 78 -1.95 -13.40 -19.74
N ARG A 79 -3.17 -12.89 -19.60
CA ARG A 79 -4.38 -13.71 -19.56
C ARG A 79 -4.58 -14.32 -20.96
N ILE A 80 -4.17 -15.57 -21.14
CA ILE A 80 -4.48 -16.40 -22.31
C ILE A 80 -5.66 -17.31 -21.96
N ARG A 81 -6.70 -17.23 -22.81
CA ARG A 81 -7.98 -17.94 -22.82
C ARG A 81 -9.08 -17.40 -21.91
#